data_AF-A0AAW9PJI5-F1
#
_entry.id   AF-A0AAW9PJI5-F1
#
_cell.length_a   1.000
_cell.length_b   1.000
_cell.length_c   1.000
_cell.angle_alpha   90.00
_cell.angle_beta   90.00
_cell.angle_gamma   90.00
#
_symmetry.space_group_name_H-M   'P 1'
#
loop_
_entity.id
_entity.type
_entity.pdbx_description
1 polymer ?
#
loop_
_entity_poly.entity_id
_entity_poly.type
_entity_poly.pdbx_seq_one_letter_code
_entity_poly.pdbx_strand_id
1 'polypeptide(L)'
;MATNDFKPFATGSGANVLSQADYDALSARTTGFLSGKASSAQVNKALRQASTIAAVVAQFISDNSGDDTLDNGNLPTLLASLESALLKSSPGRLQNIVSFTANGTYTPSPGTKHVKVIVTGGGGGGGGCQGTSGSESVSGGGGGAGGTAIGYFAVTESSYAVTVGAGGSAGVGAVQGGTGGTSIINGISGLGGDGGQKSGITTLAGGKGGVSIGGSVNLPGGYGTDGQNGSLIIPGNGGSSYWGGGGRGGARGGVAGDCYGSGGGGAYDAAMSGNSYNGGQGKAGIVYIEEYS
;
A
#
# COMPACT_ATOMS: atom_id res chain seq x y z
N MET A 1 -23.83 -21.69 19.52
CA MET A 1 -23.35 -22.25 18.24
C MET A 1 -24.46 -21.98 17.25
N ALA A 2 -24.15 -21.45 16.07
CA ALA A 2 -25.14 -21.20 15.04
C ALA A 2 -25.81 -22.51 14.60
N THR A 3 -27.09 -22.43 14.23
CA THR A 3 -27.94 -23.55 13.88
C THR A 3 -27.85 -23.83 12.38
N ASN A 4 -27.84 -25.11 12.00
CA ASN A 4 -27.92 -25.55 10.61
C ASN A 4 -29.18 -26.40 10.42
N ASP A 5 -30.18 -25.93 9.67
CA ASP A 5 -31.43 -26.65 9.43
C ASP A 5 -31.39 -27.59 8.22
N PHE A 6 -30.35 -27.50 7.37
CA PHE A 6 -30.19 -28.38 6.22
C PHE A 6 -29.67 -29.74 6.68
N LYS A 7 -30.58 -30.68 6.89
CA LYS A 7 -30.24 -32.01 7.40
C LYS A 7 -29.99 -33.01 6.26
N PRO A 8 -28.95 -33.85 6.36
CA PRO A 8 -28.69 -34.88 5.37
C PRO A 8 -29.76 -35.97 5.48
N PHE A 9 -30.28 -36.42 4.33
CA PHE A 9 -31.33 -37.43 4.26
C PHE A 9 -30.76 -38.85 4.20
N ALA A 10 -31.42 -39.78 4.88
CA ALA A 10 -31.13 -41.20 4.86
C ALA A 10 -29.70 -41.57 5.29
N THR A 11 -29.00 -40.86 6.17
CA THR A 11 -27.61 -41.20 6.58
C THR A 11 -27.50 -42.25 7.68
N GLY A 12 -28.62 -42.68 8.27
CA GLY A 12 -28.66 -43.66 9.36
C GLY A 12 -28.19 -45.07 8.96
N SER A 13 -27.81 -45.85 9.96
CA SER A 13 -27.52 -47.29 9.78
C SER A 13 -28.75 -48.01 9.21
N GLY A 14 -28.53 -48.91 8.24
CA GLY A 14 -29.60 -49.66 7.59
C GLY A 14 -30.51 -48.84 6.67
N ALA A 15 -30.17 -47.58 6.38
CA ALA A 15 -30.99 -46.75 5.50
C ALA A 15 -31.11 -47.35 4.08
N ASN A 16 -32.34 -47.39 3.57
CA ASN A 16 -32.69 -47.95 2.27
C ASN A 16 -32.13 -47.11 1.12
N VAL A 17 -30.88 -47.36 0.73
CA VAL A 17 -30.20 -46.75 -0.42
C VAL A 17 -29.43 -47.81 -1.21
N LEU A 18 -29.18 -47.53 -2.48
CA LEU A 18 -28.25 -48.33 -3.27
C LEU A 18 -26.79 -48.23 -2.76
N SER A 19 -26.05 -49.31 -2.98
CA SER A 19 -24.59 -49.29 -2.89
C SER A 19 -24.02 -48.31 -3.93
N GLN A 20 -22.76 -47.88 -3.74
CA GLN A 20 -22.13 -47.00 -4.72
C GLN A 20 -21.98 -47.69 -6.08
N ALA A 21 -21.56 -48.96 -6.09
CA ALA A 21 -21.39 -49.74 -7.31
C ALA A 21 -22.70 -49.89 -8.10
N ASP A 22 -23.82 -50.20 -7.42
CA ASP A 22 -25.12 -50.35 -8.08
C ASP A 22 -25.66 -49.03 -8.60
N TYR A 23 -25.37 -47.92 -7.90
CA TYR A 23 -25.75 -46.58 -8.36
C TYR A 23 -24.96 -46.14 -9.59
N ASP A 24 -23.66 -46.45 -9.65
CA ASP A 24 -22.83 -46.14 -10.81
C ASP A 24 -23.21 -46.96 -12.04
N ALA A 25 -23.67 -48.21 -11.84
CA ALA A 25 -24.19 -49.07 -12.91
C ALA A 25 -25.63 -48.74 -13.35
N LEU A 26 -26.37 -47.91 -12.59
CA LEU A 26 -27.76 -47.60 -12.86
C LEU A 26 -27.93 -46.69 -14.09
N SER A 27 -28.56 -47.18 -15.14
CA SER A 27 -28.84 -46.39 -16.36
C SER A 27 -29.63 -45.11 -16.08
N ALA A 28 -30.62 -45.18 -15.18
CA ALA A 28 -31.45 -44.05 -14.75
C ALA A 28 -30.67 -42.92 -14.04
N ARG A 29 -29.43 -43.16 -13.58
CA ARG A 29 -28.56 -42.09 -13.04
C ARG A 29 -28.28 -41.03 -14.12
N THR A 30 -28.09 -41.46 -15.37
CA THR A 30 -27.75 -40.58 -16.48
C THR A 30 -29.01 -40.03 -17.18
N THR A 31 -30.03 -40.87 -17.36
CA THR A 31 -31.24 -40.49 -18.13
C THR A 31 -32.37 -39.92 -17.26
N GLY A 32 -32.26 -40.01 -15.93
CA GLY A 32 -33.40 -39.87 -15.04
C GLY A 32 -34.39 -41.03 -15.16
N PHE A 33 -35.43 -41.00 -14.32
CA PHE A 33 -36.56 -41.92 -14.42
C PHE A 33 -37.54 -41.46 -15.50
N LEU A 34 -37.74 -42.27 -16.54
CA LEU A 34 -38.58 -41.91 -17.70
C LEU A 34 -40.04 -42.35 -17.52
N SER A 35 -40.29 -43.66 -17.56
CA SER A 35 -41.62 -44.26 -17.36
C SER A 35 -41.54 -45.41 -16.35
N GLY A 36 -42.63 -45.65 -15.62
CA GLY A 36 -42.71 -46.68 -14.58
C GLY A 36 -42.45 -46.16 -13.16
N LYS A 37 -42.26 -47.08 -12.22
CA LYS A 37 -42.08 -46.78 -10.79
C LYS A 37 -40.59 -46.66 -10.46
N ALA A 38 -40.15 -45.55 -9.88
CA ALA A 38 -38.80 -45.40 -9.36
C ALA A 38 -38.63 -46.21 -8.05
N SER A 39 -37.53 -46.96 -7.91
CA SER A 39 -37.24 -47.65 -6.65
C SER A 39 -36.90 -46.65 -5.56
N SER A 40 -37.48 -46.83 -4.37
CA SER A 40 -37.19 -45.97 -3.22
C SER A 40 -35.69 -45.97 -2.86
N ALA A 41 -34.99 -47.09 -3.02
CA ALA A 41 -33.54 -47.16 -2.80
C ALA A 41 -32.74 -46.28 -3.79
N GLN A 42 -33.20 -46.16 -5.03
CA GLN A 42 -32.58 -45.34 -6.07
C GLN A 42 -32.84 -43.84 -5.81
N VAL A 43 -34.09 -43.49 -5.48
CA VAL A 43 -34.48 -42.11 -5.14
C VAL A 43 -33.75 -41.65 -3.88
N ASN A 44 -33.74 -42.48 -2.83
CA ASN A 44 -33.04 -42.16 -1.58
C ASN A 44 -31.53 -41.98 -1.77
N LYS A 45 -30.89 -42.72 -2.69
CA LYS A 45 -29.46 -42.54 -3.00
C LYS A 45 -29.19 -41.17 -3.61
N ALA A 46 -30.01 -40.72 -4.57
CA ALA A 46 -29.88 -39.40 -5.16
C ALA A 46 -30.16 -38.28 -4.12
N LEU A 47 -31.24 -38.42 -3.34
CA LEU A 47 -31.57 -37.48 -2.26
C LEU A 47 -30.46 -37.42 -1.20
N ARG A 48 -29.89 -38.57 -0.81
CA ARG A 48 -28.76 -38.62 0.13
C ARG A 48 -27.56 -37.85 -0.41
N GLN A 49 -27.16 -38.07 -1.67
CA GLN A 49 -26.01 -37.34 -2.25
C GLN A 49 -26.22 -35.82 -2.24
N ALA A 50 -27.40 -35.36 -2.68
CA ALA A 50 -27.71 -33.93 -2.70
C ALA A 50 -27.79 -33.31 -1.29
N SER A 51 -28.57 -33.92 -0.40
CA SER A 51 -28.78 -33.42 0.97
C SER A 51 -27.52 -33.50 1.84
N THR A 52 -26.63 -34.46 1.59
CA THR A 52 -25.35 -34.55 2.32
C THR A 52 -24.44 -33.38 1.98
N ILE A 53 -24.32 -33.04 0.69
CA ILE A 53 -23.54 -31.86 0.27
C ILE A 53 -24.18 -30.57 0.80
N ALA A 54 -25.52 -30.44 0.71
CA ALA A 54 -26.23 -29.28 1.24
C ALA A 54 -25.99 -29.10 2.75
N ALA A 55 -26.07 -30.18 3.53
CA ALA A 55 -25.82 -30.14 4.96
C ALA A 55 -24.38 -29.74 5.31
N VAL A 56 -23.38 -30.21 4.55
CA VAL A 56 -21.97 -29.85 4.75
C VAL A 56 -21.73 -28.38 4.42
N VAL A 57 -22.27 -27.88 3.30
CA VAL A 57 -22.15 -26.46 2.92
C VAL A 57 -22.85 -25.58 3.95
N ALA A 58 -24.06 -25.95 4.38
CA ALA A 58 -24.79 -25.20 5.39
C ALA A 58 -24.06 -25.20 6.75
N GLN A 59 -23.43 -26.31 7.13
CA GLN A 59 -22.61 -26.37 8.34
C GLN A 59 -21.38 -25.45 8.22
N PHE A 60 -20.72 -25.44 7.06
CA PHE A 60 -19.62 -24.53 6.79
C PHE A 60 -20.07 -23.07 6.91
N ILE A 61 -21.25 -22.72 6.39
CA ILE A 61 -21.83 -21.38 6.53
C ILE A 61 -22.01 -21.06 8.02
N SER A 62 -22.74 -21.88 8.78
CA SER A 62 -23.01 -21.61 10.20
C SER A 62 -21.75 -21.48 11.05
N ASP A 63 -20.76 -22.35 10.82
CA ASP A 63 -19.52 -22.37 11.61
C ASP A 63 -18.66 -21.14 11.35
N ASN A 64 -18.63 -20.65 10.11
CA ASN A 64 -17.71 -19.58 9.70
C ASN A 64 -18.38 -18.20 9.65
N SER A 65 -19.67 -18.09 9.37
CA SER A 65 -20.40 -16.81 9.43
C SER A 65 -20.76 -16.44 10.85
N GLY A 66 -21.02 -17.43 11.73
CA GLY A 66 -21.59 -17.21 13.06
C GLY A 66 -23.10 -16.97 13.05
N ASP A 67 -23.74 -17.04 11.88
CA ASP A 67 -25.17 -16.83 11.67
C ASP A 67 -25.89 -18.18 11.47
N ASP A 68 -27.17 -18.25 11.86
CA ASP A 68 -27.99 -19.44 11.63
C ASP A 68 -28.23 -19.67 10.13
N THR A 69 -28.09 -20.93 9.70
CA THR A 69 -28.38 -21.38 8.33
C THR A 69 -29.73 -22.08 8.29
N LEU A 70 -30.80 -21.29 8.20
CA LEU A 70 -32.21 -21.73 8.33
C LEU A 70 -32.81 -22.17 6.99
N ASP A 71 -33.60 -23.24 6.98
CA ASP A 71 -34.38 -23.70 5.82
C ASP A 71 -35.77 -23.06 5.78
N ASN A 72 -35.81 -21.73 5.60
CA ASN A 72 -37.05 -20.94 5.61
C ASN A 72 -37.33 -20.22 4.28
N GLY A 73 -36.54 -20.51 3.24
CA GLY A 73 -36.66 -19.90 1.91
C GLY A 73 -36.10 -18.47 1.77
N ASN A 74 -35.49 -17.89 2.81
CA ASN A 74 -34.89 -16.55 2.75
C ASN A 74 -33.50 -16.58 2.08
N LEU A 75 -33.51 -16.64 0.74
CA LEU A 75 -32.29 -16.68 -0.07
C LEU A 75 -31.34 -15.49 0.16
N PRO A 76 -31.81 -14.23 0.32
CA PRO A 76 -30.91 -13.12 0.59
C PRO A 76 -30.08 -13.29 1.87
N THR A 77 -30.70 -13.79 2.94
CA THR A 77 -29.99 -14.01 4.22
C THR A 77 -29.00 -15.16 4.13
N LEU A 78 -29.39 -16.24 3.44
CA LEU A 78 -28.50 -17.38 3.19
C LEU A 78 -27.28 -16.98 2.34
N LEU A 79 -27.49 -16.16 1.31
CA LEU A 79 -26.41 -15.63 0.47
C LEU A 79 -25.45 -14.75 1.28
N ALA A 80 -25.97 -13.80 2.06
CA ALA A 80 -25.15 -12.94 2.91
C ALA A 80 -24.33 -13.74 3.94
N SER A 81 -24.92 -14.80 4.50
CA SER A 81 -24.23 -15.70 5.44
C SER A 81 -23.11 -16.48 4.73
N LEU A 82 -23.36 -16.97 3.51
CA LEU A 82 -22.34 -17.64 2.70
C LEU A 82 -21.17 -16.72 2.36
N GLU A 83 -21.44 -15.49 1.94
CA GLU A 83 -20.41 -14.48 1.68
C GLU A 83 -19.57 -14.20 2.94
N SER A 84 -20.24 -14.03 4.09
CA SER A 84 -19.59 -13.84 5.40
C SER A 84 -18.69 -15.02 5.77
N ALA A 85 -19.16 -16.26 5.60
CA ALA A 85 -18.40 -17.48 5.88
C ALA A 85 -17.15 -17.60 4.99
N LEU A 86 -17.27 -17.30 3.70
CA LEU A 86 -16.14 -17.31 2.76
C LEU A 86 -15.09 -16.25 3.11
N LEU A 87 -15.52 -15.06 3.51
CA LEU A 87 -14.60 -14.00 3.94
C LEU A 87 -13.87 -14.35 5.24
N LYS A 88 -14.59 -14.88 6.24
CA LYS A 88 -14.03 -15.23 7.55
C LYS A 88 -13.13 -16.46 7.53
N SER A 89 -13.40 -17.42 6.65
CA SER A 89 -12.59 -18.65 6.49
C SER A 89 -11.25 -18.42 5.77
N SER A 90 -11.01 -17.22 5.23
CA SER A 90 -9.79 -16.87 4.49
C SER A 90 -9.08 -15.63 5.07
N PRO A 91 -8.66 -15.66 6.36
CA PRO A 91 -8.05 -14.51 7.02
C PRO A 91 -6.68 -14.16 6.44
N GLY A 92 -6.25 -12.91 6.57
CA GLY A 92 -4.93 -12.43 6.13
C GLY A 92 -4.75 -12.30 4.62
N ARG A 93 -5.82 -12.47 3.82
CA ARG A 93 -5.76 -12.26 2.37
C ARG A 93 -5.67 -10.77 2.04
N LEU A 94 -4.82 -10.42 1.07
CA LEU A 94 -4.78 -9.09 0.46
C LEU A 94 -6.11 -8.81 -0.25
N GLN A 95 -6.84 -7.80 0.22
CA GLN A 95 -8.15 -7.41 -0.32
C GLN A 95 -8.03 -6.33 -1.38
N ASN A 96 -7.19 -5.33 -1.13
CA ASN A 96 -7.09 -4.15 -1.96
C ASN A 96 -5.74 -3.44 -1.77
N ILE A 97 -5.37 -2.61 -2.74
CA ILE A 97 -4.22 -1.72 -2.68
C ILE A 97 -4.70 -0.30 -3.00
N VAL A 98 -4.37 0.64 -2.12
CA VAL A 98 -4.74 2.06 -2.26
C VAL A 98 -3.49 2.92 -2.11
N SER A 99 -3.33 3.95 -2.92
CA SER A 99 -2.22 4.89 -2.82
C SER A 99 -2.68 6.34 -2.87
N PHE A 100 -2.07 7.18 -2.05
CA PHE A 100 -2.28 8.63 -2.02
C PHE A 100 -1.00 9.35 -2.45
N THR A 101 -1.11 10.14 -3.52
CA THR A 101 -0.07 11.09 -3.98
C THR A 101 -0.44 12.55 -3.68
N ALA A 102 -1.59 12.76 -3.05
CA ALA A 102 -2.09 14.03 -2.53
C ALA A 102 -2.87 13.76 -1.23
N ASN A 103 -3.09 14.80 -0.43
CA ASN A 103 -3.89 14.71 0.79
C ASN A 103 -5.28 14.12 0.51
N GLY A 104 -5.80 13.35 1.45
CA GLY A 104 -7.11 12.74 1.31
C GLY A 104 -7.56 12.00 2.56
N THR A 105 -8.60 11.21 2.38
CA THR A 105 -9.17 10.36 3.41
C THR A 105 -9.14 8.93 2.94
N TYR A 106 -8.58 8.05 3.76
CA TYR A 106 -8.58 6.61 3.53
C TYR A 106 -9.80 5.98 4.19
N THR A 107 -10.65 5.34 3.40
CA THR A 107 -11.80 4.56 3.85
C THR A 107 -11.54 3.09 3.54
N PRO A 108 -11.39 2.22 4.56
CA PRO A 108 -11.15 0.79 4.34
C PRO A 108 -12.26 0.11 3.54
N SER A 109 -11.90 -0.78 2.62
CA SER A 109 -12.89 -1.59 1.91
C SER A 109 -13.65 -2.50 2.89
N PRO A 110 -14.91 -2.86 2.60
CA PRO A 110 -15.65 -3.83 3.43
C PRO A 110 -14.86 -5.13 3.63
N GLY A 111 -14.76 -5.57 4.89
CA GLY A 111 -14.05 -6.80 5.26
C GLY A 111 -12.58 -6.60 5.66
N THR A 112 -11.99 -5.42 5.45
CA THR A 112 -10.62 -5.13 5.89
C THR A 112 -10.53 -5.06 7.42
N LYS A 113 -9.57 -5.78 8.00
CA LYS A 113 -9.30 -5.84 9.45
C LYS A 113 -7.93 -5.29 9.81
N HIS A 114 -6.97 -5.44 8.91
CA HIS A 114 -5.61 -4.96 9.10
C HIS A 114 -5.13 -4.24 7.84
N VAL A 115 -4.25 -3.26 8.03
CA VAL A 115 -3.57 -2.61 6.93
C VAL A 115 -2.08 -2.57 7.17
N LYS A 116 -1.32 -2.72 6.09
CA LYS A 116 0.09 -2.36 6.03
C LYS A 116 0.21 -1.05 5.28
N VAL A 117 0.96 -0.11 5.85
CA VAL A 117 1.21 1.19 5.22
C VAL A 117 2.70 1.39 5.00
N ILE A 118 3.04 1.97 3.84
CA ILE A 118 4.37 2.48 3.51
C ILE A 118 4.20 3.98 3.32
N VAL A 119 4.79 4.76 4.23
CA VAL A 119 4.60 6.21 4.34
C VAL A 119 5.94 6.89 4.12
N THR A 120 6.10 7.55 2.98
CA THR A 120 7.33 8.29 2.64
C THR A 120 7.06 9.80 2.62
N GLY A 121 7.88 10.57 3.35
CA GLY A 121 7.84 12.04 3.34
C GLY A 121 8.31 12.64 2.01
N GLY A 122 8.06 13.92 1.79
CA GLY A 122 8.56 14.65 0.63
C GLY A 122 10.09 14.84 0.69
N GLY A 123 10.76 14.83 -0.45
CA GLY A 123 12.19 15.15 -0.53
C GLY A 123 12.41 16.67 -0.46
N GLY A 124 13.57 17.10 0.05
CA GLY A 124 14.00 18.48 0.02
C GLY A 124 14.45 18.92 -1.38
N GLY A 125 14.35 20.21 -1.67
CA GLY A 125 14.86 20.78 -2.91
C GLY A 125 16.38 20.97 -2.88
N GLY A 126 17.03 21.00 -4.03
CA GLY A 126 18.44 21.35 -4.16
C GLY A 126 18.67 22.86 -4.04
N GLY A 127 19.87 23.23 -3.59
CA GLY A 127 20.31 24.62 -3.56
C GLY A 127 20.58 25.17 -4.97
N GLY A 128 20.37 26.46 -5.17
CA GLY A 128 20.76 27.15 -6.39
C GLY A 128 22.20 27.67 -6.33
N CYS A 129 22.61 28.41 -7.36
CA CYS A 129 23.88 29.13 -7.39
C CYS A 129 23.77 30.47 -8.12
N GLN A 130 24.60 31.43 -7.72
CA GLN A 130 24.72 32.75 -8.35
C GLN A 130 26.04 33.40 -7.96
N GLY A 131 27.15 32.95 -8.53
CA GLY A 131 28.48 33.48 -8.23
C GLY A 131 29.24 33.91 -9.49
N THR A 132 30.13 34.87 -9.30
CA THR A 132 31.09 35.43 -10.27
C THR A 132 32.54 35.03 -9.98
N SER A 133 32.79 34.37 -8.84
CA SER A 133 34.09 33.81 -8.50
C SER A 133 33.98 32.55 -7.63
N GLY A 134 35.06 31.78 -7.51
CA GLY A 134 35.14 30.61 -6.61
C GLY A 134 35.06 30.95 -5.12
N SER A 135 35.05 32.25 -4.77
CA SER A 135 34.79 32.75 -3.41
C SER A 135 33.31 33.03 -3.15
N GLU A 136 32.44 32.78 -4.13
CA GLU A 136 30.99 32.95 -4.05
C GLU A 136 30.27 31.60 -4.25
N SER A 137 28.95 31.58 -4.03
CA SER A 137 28.13 30.37 -4.18
C SER A 137 27.91 30.04 -5.67
N VAL A 138 28.80 29.22 -6.21
CA VAL A 138 28.80 28.78 -7.62
C VAL A 138 28.28 27.34 -7.78
N SER A 139 28.00 26.63 -6.67
CA SER A 139 27.39 25.31 -6.69
C SER A 139 26.56 25.03 -5.43
N GLY A 140 25.31 24.59 -5.62
CA GLY A 140 24.37 24.23 -4.55
C GLY A 140 24.44 22.76 -4.16
N GLY A 141 24.20 22.47 -2.87
CA GLY A 141 24.05 21.10 -2.38
C GLY A 141 22.74 20.46 -2.87
N GLY A 142 22.69 19.14 -2.96
CA GLY A 142 21.45 18.41 -3.24
C GLY A 142 20.53 18.37 -2.02
N GLY A 143 19.22 18.31 -2.21
CA GLY A 143 18.26 18.10 -1.12
C GLY A 143 18.25 16.67 -0.60
N GLY A 144 17.93 16.47 0.67
CA GLY A 144 17.76 15.15 1.28
C GLY A 144 16.45 14.48 0.87
N ALA A 145 16.39 13.16 0.88
CA ALA A 145 15.15 12.43 0.66
C ALA A 145 14.27 12.41 1.93
N GLY A 146 12.96 12.25 1.78
CA GLY A 146 12.05 12.01 2.91
C GLY A 146 12.26 10.62 3.54
N GLY A 147 12.01 10.53 4.84
CA GLY A 147 12.03 9.28 5.58
C GLY A 147 10.88 8.37 5.19
N THR A 148 11.04 7.06 5.33
CA THR A 148 9.98 6.06 5.06
C THR A 148 9.69 5.23 6.30
N ALA A 149 8.43 5.21 6.73
CA ALA A 149 7.94 4.30 7.75
C ALA A 149 7.14 3.17 7.09
N ILE A 150 7.42 1.92 7.49
CA ILE A 150 6.57 0.77 7.18
C ILE A 150 5.93 0.32 8.48
N GLY A 151 4.61 0.34 8.53
CA GLY A 151 3.86 0.00 9.74
C GLY A 151 2.59 -0.77 9.44
N TYR A 152 2.04 -1.35 10.50
CA TYR A 152 0.85 -2.18 10.47
C TYR A 152 -0.11 -1.71 11.55
N PHE A 153 -1.39 -1.60 11.24
CA PHE A 153 -2.41 -1.33 12.26
C PHE A 153 -3.71 -2.06 11.97
N ALA A 154 -4.45 -2.35 13.04
CA ALA A 154 -5.80 -2.88 12.95
C ALA A 154 -6.77 -1.75 12.60
N VAL A 155 -7.76 -2.03 11.76
CA VAL A 155 -8.81 -1.09 11.41
C VAL A 155 -9.78 -0.99 12.59
N THR A 156 -9.71 0.11 13.33
CA THR A 156 -10.64 0.44 14.43
C THR A 156 -11.64 1.54 14.06
N GLU A 157 -11.27 2.42 13.13
CA GLU A 157 -12.09 3.52 12.63
C GLU A 157 -12.66 3.26 11.23
N SER A 158 -13.76 3.95 10.91
CA SER A 158 -14.37 3.93 9.58
C SER A 158 -13.56 4.68 8.52
N SER A 159 -12.68 5.59 8.92
CA SER A 159 -11.78 6.31 8.02
C SER A 159 -10.57 6.89 8.75
N TYR A 160 -9.50 7.17 8.00
CA TYR A 160 -8.26 7.75 8.49
C TYR A 160 -7.85 8.93 7.61
N ALA A 161 -7.45 10.04 8.23
CA ALA A 161 -6.88 11.16 7.48
C ALA A 161 -5.50 10.78 6.92
N VAL A 162 -5.26 11.17 5.67
CA VAL A 162 -3.99 10.94 4.97
C VAL A 162 -3.39 12.27 4.57
N THR A 163 -2.19 12.54 5.05
CA THR A 163 -1.37 13.66 4.58
C THR A 163 -0.23 13.13 3.73
N VAL A 164 -0.06 13.72 2.54
CA VAL A 164 1.07 13.48 1.66
C VAL A 164 1.95 14.72 1.66
N GLY A 165 3.18 14.57 2.11
CA GLY A 165 4.15 15.63 2.18
C GLY A 165 4.52 16.16 0.79
N ALA A 166 4.42 17.48 0.60
CA ALA A 166 4.87 18.12 -0.63
C ALA A 166 6.40 17.99 -0.80
N GLY A 167 6.88 18.06 -2.04
CA GLY A 167 8.31 18.21 -2.30
C GLY A 167 8.81 19.59 -1.89
N GLY A 168 10.05 19.68 -1.43
CA GLY A 168 10.71 20.92 -1.10
C GLY A 168 10.97 21.77 -2.35
N SER A 169 10.80 23.08 -2.24
CA SER A 169 11.05 24.01 -3.34
C SER A 169 12.54 24.07 -3.71
N ALA A 170 12.82 24.36 -4.98
CA ALA A 170 14.18 24.63 -5.44
C ALA A 170 14.73 25.93 -4.82
N GLY A 171 16.01 25.95 -4.45
CA GLY A 171 16.72 27.19 -4.14
C GLY A 171 16.92 28.01 -5.42
N VAL A 172 16.59 29.31 -5.38
CA VAL A 172 16.71 30.23 -6.52
C VAL A 172 17.93 31.12 -6.33
N GLY A 173 18.91 31.02 -7.24
CA GLY A 173 20.17 31.74 -7.08
C GLY A 173 20.98 31.21 -5.91
N ALA A 174 21.82 32.03 -5.27
CA ALA A 174 22.68 31.64 -4.14
C ALA A 174 21.90 31.39 -2.82
N VAL A 175 20.89 30.51 -2.85
CA VAL A 175 19.94 30.22 -1.78
C VAL A 175 19.79 28.70 -1.61
N GLN A 176 19.57 28.27 -0.37
CA GLN A 176 19.27 26.89 -0.02
C GLN A 176 17.96 26.38 -0.64
N GLY A 177 17.81 25.07 -0.75
CA GLY A 177 16.52 24.46 -1.08
C GLY A 177 15.53 24.50 0.09
N GLY A 178 14.25 24.33 -0.23
CA GLY A 178 13.19 24.14 0.77
C GLY A 178 13.16 22.71 1.31
N THR A 179 12.75 22.55 2.56
CA THR A 179 12.51 21.25 3.20
C THR A 179 11.23 20.61 2.65
N GLY A 180 11.23 19.29 2.48
CA GLY A 180 10.06 18.51 2.09
C GLY A 180 9.02 18.43 3.21
N GLY A 181 7.76 18.17 2.85
CA GLY A 181 6.67 17.99 3.80
C GLY A 181 6.63 16.59 4.41
N THR A 182 5.98 16.47 5.57
CA THR A 182 5.71 15.18 6.23
C THR A 182 4.53 14.46 5.58
N SER A 183 4.67 13.16 5.35
CA SER A 183 3.54 12.27 5.06
C SER A 183 3.15 11.51 6.31
N ILE A 184 1.85 11.34 6.57
CA ILE A 184 1.36 10.64 7.77
C ILE A 184 -0.01 10.01 7.54
N ILE A 185 -0.20 8.83 8.14
CA ILE A 185 -1.50 8.20 8.37
C ILE A 185 -1.47 7.48 9.72
N ASN A 186 -2.49 7.69 10.55
CA ASN A 186 -2.67 6.99 11.83
C ASN A 186 -1.40 6.92 12.72
N GLY A 187 -0.67 8.03 12.85
CA GLY A 187 0.56 8.10 13.66
C GLY A 187 1.83 7.52 13.01
N ILE A 188 1.72 6.85 11.87
CA ILE A 188 2.86 6.34 11.09
C ILE A 188 3.27 7.42 10.09
N SER A 189 4.51 7.91 10.19
CA SER A 189 4.95 9.08 9.45
C SER A 189 6.35 8.96 8.85
N GLY A 190 6.49 9.53 7.67
CA GLY A 190 7.77 9.85 7.04
C GLY A 190 7.94 11.35 7.02
N LEU A 191 8.91 11.89 7.75
CA LEU A 191 9.22 13.32 7.74
C LEU A 191 9.95 13.68 6.45
N GLY A 192 9.79 14.92 6.00
CA GLY A 192 10.45 15.39 4.80
C GLY A 192 11.96 15.52 4.96
N GLY A 193 12.68 15.44 3.83
CA GLY A 193 14.11 15.71 3.78
C GLY A 193 14.41 17.20 3.78
N ASP A 194 15.54 17.60 4.37
CA ASP A 194 15.99 18.99 4.37
C ASP A 194 16.42 19.43 2.96
N GLY A 195 16.26 20.71 2.63
CA GLY A 195 16.81 21.24 1.39
C GLY A 195 18.35 21.23 1.36
N GLY A 196 18.95 21.35 0.18
CA GLY A 196 20.40 21.55 0.03
C GLY A 196 20.82 22.83 0.76
N GLN A 197 21.77 22.72 1.69
CA GLN A 197 22.11 23.77 2.65
C GLN A 197 23.08 24.80 2.06
N LYS A 198 23.01 26.02 2.59
CA LYS A 198 24.01 27.08 2.36
C LYS A 198 24.58 27.54 3.70
N SER A 199 25.40 26.70 4.31
CA SER A 199 25.99 26.93 5.64
C SER A 199 27.05 28.05 5.65
N GLY A 200 27.57 28.39 4.48
CA GLY A 200 28.45 29.53 4.26
C GLY A 200 28.36 30.04 2.82
N ILE A 201 29.21 30.98 2.45
CA ILE A 201 29.26 31.50 1.06
C ILE A 201 29.78 30.39 0.11
N THR A 202 30.79 29.64 0.53
CA THR A 202 31.46 28.60 -0.27
C THR A 202 31.34 27.19 0.34
N THR A 203 30.46 27.03 1.33
CA THR A 203 30.19 25.75 2.00
C THR A 203 28.72 25.42 1.83
N LEU A 204 28.42 24.56 0.86
CA LEU A 204 27.05 24.18 0.51
C LEU A 204 26.87 22.67 0.71
N ALA A 205 26.51 22.29 1.94
CA ALA A 205 26.30 20.90 2.31
C ALA A 205 25.00 20.34 1.70
N GLY A 206 24.97 19.03 1.49
CA GLY A 206 23.75 18.33 1.13
C GLY A 206 22.69 18.41 2.24
N GLY A 207 21.42 18.37 1.83
CA GLY A 207 20.29 18.29 2.75
C GLY A 207 20.27 16.94 3.46
N LYS A 208 19.99 16.98 4.76
CA LYS A 208 19.81 15.77 5.56
C LYS A 208 18.56 15.01 5.14
N GLY A 209 18.66 13.69 5.11
CA GLY A 209 17.50 12.84 4.89
C GLY A 209 16.49 12.91 6.05
N GLY A 210 15.21 12.92 5.73
CA GLY A 210 14.12 12.91 6.69
C GLY A 210 14.12 11.64 7.53
N VAL A 211 13.62 11.75 8.77
CA VAL A 211 13.44 10.60 9.67
C VAL A 211 12.03 10.05 9.55
N SER A 212 11.79 8.86 10.10
CA SER A 212 10.49 8.19 10.13
C SER A 212 10.12 7.79 11.55
N ILE A 213 8.82 7.78 11.85
CA ILE A 213 8.28 7.58 13.20
C ILE A 213 7.04 6.68 13.12
N GLY A 214 6.86 5.81 14.12
CA GLY A 214 5.65 5.02 14.32
C GLY A 214 5.57 3.75 13.47
N GLY A 215 6.46 3.56 12.51
CA GLY A 215 6.57 2.31 11.76
C GLY A 215 7.16 1.19 12.61
N SER A 216 6.81 -0.05 12.27
CA SER A 216 7.55 -1.25 12.73
C SER A 216 8.96 -1.25 12.14
N VAL A 217 9.13 -0.66 10.96
CA VAL A 217 10.43 -0.36 10.35
C VAL A 217 10.45 1.13 10.04
N ASN A 218 11.48 1.83 10.54
CA ASN A 218 11.71 3.25 10.29
C ASN A 218 13.02 3.41 9.53
N LEU A 219 12.92 3.81 8.26
CA LEU A 219 14.04 4.04 7.35
C LEU A 219 14.28 5.55 7.20
N PRO A 220 15.49 6.05 7.48
CA PRO A 220 15.82 7.43 7.14
C PRO A 220 15.92 7.60 5.62
N GLY A 221 15.64 8.80 5.13
CA GLY A 221 15.95 9.18 3.76
C GLY A 221 17.46 9.28 3.53
N GLY A 222 17.89 9.12 2.28
CA GLY A 222 19.26 9.42 1.89
C GLY A 222 19.58 10.91 2.02
N TYR A 223 20.81 11.23 2.37
CA TYR A 223 21.33 12.59 2.34
C TYR A 223 21.51 13.03 0.88
N GLY A 224 21.29 14.31 0.60
CA GLY A 224 21.83 14.92 -0.61
C GLY A 224 23.36 15.00 -0.51
N THR A 225 24.04 15.07 -1.65
CA THR A 225 25.49 15.28 -1.67
C THR A 225 25.82 16.77 -1.64
N ASP A 226 27.02 17.08 -1.17
CA ASP A 226 27.52 18.44 -1.08
C ASP A 226 27.69 19.09 -2.46
N GLY A 227 27.55 20.42 -2.51
CA GLY A 227 27.64 21.24 -3.70
C GLY A 227 28.95 22.01 -3.84
N GLN A 228 29.46 22.58 -2.75
CA GLN A 228 30.68 23.39 -2.81
C GLN A 228 31.47 23.28 -1.51
N ASN A 229 32.79 23.18 -1.64
CA ASN A 229 33.73 23.30 -0.53
C ASN A 229 34.88 24.23 -0.94
N GLY A 230 34.84 25.47 -0.46
CA GLY A 230 35.77 26.51 -0.90
C GLY A 230 35.57 26.81 -2.38
N SER A 231 36.65 26.77 -3.17
CA SER A 231 36.58 26.98 -4.61
C SER A 231 36.22 25.74 -5.42
N LEU A 232 36.08 24.57 -4.77
CA LEU A 232 35.80 23.31 -5.45
C LEU A 232 34.30 23.16 -5.71
N ILE A 233 33.95 22.99 -6.99
CA ILE A 233 32.60 22.66 -7.44
C ILE A 233 32.40 21.15 -7.36
N ILE A 234 31.37 20.74 -6.62
CA ILE A 234 30.94 19.35 -6.46
C ILE A 234 29.47 19.29 -6.94
N PRO A 235 29.06 18.31 -7.74
CA PRO A 235 27.65 18.21 -8.12
C PRO A 235 26.83 17.78 -6.90
N GLY A 236 25.97 18.67 -6.41
CA GLY A 236 24.99 18.35 -5.37
C GLY A 236 23.88 17.46 -5.92
N ASN A 237 23.98 16.15 -5.78
CA ASN A 237 22.92 15.21 -6.16
C ASN A 237 21.91 15.07 -5.02
N GLY A 238 20.64 15.00 -5.36
CA GLY A 238 19.57 14.77 -4.41
C GLY A 238 19.63 13.38 -3.78
N GLY A 239 19.20 13.29 -2.52
CA GLY A 239 19.17 12.04 -1.78
C GLY A 239 18.20 11.02 -2.37
N SER A 240 18.55 9.75 -2.23
CA SER A 240 17.69 8.63 -2.64
C SER A 240 16.67 8.31 -1.55
N SER A 241 15.42 8.06 -1.93
CA SER A 241 14.37 7.57 -1.04
C SER A 241 14.27 6.04 -1.12
N TYR A 242 13.36 5.46 -0.33
CA TYR A 242 12.98 4.04 -0.44
C TYR A 242 12.59 3.63 -1.87
N TRP A 243 12.06 4.57 -2.65
CA TRP A 243 11.54 4.32 -3.99
C TRP A 243 12.57 4.46 -5.11
N GLY A 244 13.74 5.04 -4.82
CA GLY A 244 14.81 5.20 -5.80
C GLY A 244 15.59 6.52 -5.68
N GLY A 245 16.35 6.81 -6.74
CA GLY A 245 17.32 7.91 -6.77
C GLY A 245 16.71 9.31 -6.75
N GLY A 246 17.50 10.29 -6.31
CA GLY A 246 17.18 11.72 -6.38
C GLY A 246 17.63 12.39 -7.67
N GLY A 247 17.30 13.66 -7.79
CA GLY A 247 17.68 14.48 -8.93
C GLY A 247 19.18 14.70 -9.00
N ARG A 248 19.79 14.54 -10.17
CA ARG A 248 21.22 14.84 -10.36
C ARG A 248 21.50 16.35 -10.21
N GLY A 249 22.67 16.70 -9.72
CA GLY A 249 23.17 18.08 -9.84
C GLY A 249 23.31 18.48 -11.32
N GLY A 250 23.10 19.76 -11.64
CA GLY A 250 23.07 20.19 -13.04
C GLY A 250 23.70 21.55 -13.31
N ALA A 251 24.38 21.64 -14.46
CA ALA A 251 24.97 22.86 -14.95
C ALA A 251 23.86 23.85 -15.30
N ARG A 252 23.91 25.06 -14.74
CA ARG A 252 22.90 26.11 -14.95
C ARG A 252 21.49 25.74 -14.49
N GLY A 253 21.37 24.73 -13.63
CA GLY A 253 20.11 24.32 -13.04
C GLY A 253 20.13 22.88 -12.55
N GLY A 254 19.64 22.63 -11.34
CA GLY A 254 19.51 21.30 -10.76
C GLY A 254 18.33 20.51 -11.34
N VAL A 255 18.42 19.18 -11.31
CA VAL A 255 17.34 18.29 -11.76
C VAL A 255 16.39 18.00 -10.59
N ALA A 256 15.08 18.02 -10.84
CA ALA A 256 14.09 17.66 -9.82
C ALA A 256 14.22 16.19 -9.37
N GLY A 257 13.77 15.89 -8.15
CA GLY A 257 13.64 14.52 -7.67
C GLY A 257 12.69 13.71 -8.55
N ASP A 258 13.03 12.46 -8.82
CA ASP A 258 12.28 11.62 -9.76
C ASP A 258 11.31 10.68 -9.02
N CYS A 259 11.83 9.90 -8.07
CA CYS A 259 11.06 8.96 -7.25
C CYS A 259 10.37 9.63 -6.06
N TYR A 260 9.28 9.06 -5.55
CA TYR A 260 8.54 9.62 -4.40
C TYR A 260 9.45 9.90 -3.22
N GLY A 261 9.36 11.09 -2.66
CA GLY A 261 10.18 11.54 -1.54
C GLY A 261 11.67 11.73 -1.85
N SER A 262 12.13 11.58 -3.09
CA SER A 262 13.53 11.79 -3.43
C SER A 262 13.90 13.28 -3.46
N GLY A 263 15.15 13.60 -3.13
CA GLY A 263 15.64 14.98 -3.09
C GLY A 263 15.91 15.55 -4.49
N GLY A 264 15.86 16.88 -4.62
CA GLY A 264 16.27 17.59 -5.83
C GLY A 264 17.78 17.82 -5.89
N GLY A 265 18.36 17.84 -7.09
CA GLY A 265 19.78 18.16 -7.30
C GLY A 265 20.06 19.66 -7.19
N GLY A 266 21.25 20.05 -6.76
CA GLY A 266 21.72 21.43 -6.76
C GLY A 266 22.14 21.92 -8.14
N ALA A 267 22.13 23.24 -8.32
CA ALA A 267 22.66 23.89 -9.52
C ALA A 267 24.15 24.16 -9.38
N TYR A 268 24.90 24.14 -10.49
CA TYR A 268 26.26 24.65 -10.52
C TYR A 268 26.54 25.48 -11.76
N ASP A 269 27.43 26.46 -11.63
CA ASP A 269 27.90 27.31 -12.72
C ASP A 269 29.42 27.44 -12.71
N ALA A 270 30.09 26.55 -13.45
CA ALA A 270 31.55 26.57 -13.59
C ALA A 270 32.06 27.79 -14.37
N ALA A 271 31.20 28.46 -15.14
CA ALA A 271 31.56 29.69 -15.85
C ALA A 271 31.56 30.92 -14.94
N MET A 272 30.99 30.80 -13.73
CA MET A 272 30.89 31.89 -12.74
C MET A 272 30.28 33.14 -13.39
N SER A 273 29.13 32.95 -14.04
CA SER A 273 28.50 33.97 -14.88
C SER A 273 27.72 35.01 -14.10
N GLY A 274 27.53 34.82 -12.79
CA GLY A 274 26.69 35.67 -11.94
C GLY A 274 25.18 35.54 -12.20
N ASN A 275 24.77 34.65 -13.12
CA ASN A 275 23.36 34.37 -13.38
C ASN A 275 22.73 33.56 -12.24
N SER A 276 21.47 33.85 -11.95
CA SER A 276 20.69 33.07 -10.98
C SER A 276 20.24 31.75 -11.60
N TYR A 277 20.78 30.65 -11.09
CA TYR A 277 20.34 29.30 -11.46
C TYR A 277 19.67 28.59 -10.30
N ASN A 278 18.62 27.85 -10.61
CA ASN A 278 17.77 27.21 -9.62
C ASN A 278 18.21 25.78 -9.39
N GLY A 279 18.16 25.31 -8.15
CA GLY A 279 18.22 23.88 -7.87
C GLY A 279 17.01 23.13 -8.46
N GLY A 280 16.98 21.82 -8.26
CA GLY A 280 15.84 20.97 -8.55
C GLY A 280 14.87 20.96 -7.38
N GLN A 281 13.57 20.86 -7.67
CA GLN A 281 12.57 20.62 -6.63
C GLN A 281 12.69 19.19 -6.09
N GLY A 282 12.42 18.98 -4.81
CA GLY A 282 12.25 17.64 -4.26
C GLY A 282 10.94 17.02 -4.75
N LYS A 283 10.84 15.69 -4.75
CA LYS A 283 9.59 15.00 -5.12
C LYS A 283 8.66 14.92 -3.91
N ALA A 284 7.36 15.06 -4.15
CA ALA A 284 6.34 14.78 -3.14
C ALA A 284 6.45 13.34 -2.62
N GLY A 285 6.01 13.14 -1.39
CA GLY A 285 5.93 11.84 -0.72
C GLY A 285 4.82 10.96 -1.29
N ILE A 286 4.56 9.85 -0.60
CA ILE A 286 3.48 8.90 -0.92
C ILE A 286 3.01 8.20 0.34
N VAL A 287 1.73 7.85 0.38
CA VAL A 287 1.17 6.88 1.33
C VAL A 287 0.61 5.71 0.53
N TYR A 288 1.21 4.53 0.68
CA TYR A 288 0.80 3.29 0.01
C TYR A 288 0.23 2.32 1.04
N ILE A 289 -0.93 1.75 0.76
CA ILE A 289 -1.74 0.97 1.71
C ILE A 289 -2.09 -0.37 1.07
N GLU A 290 -1.79 -1.45 1.77
CA GLU A 290 -2.23 -2.82 1.47
C GLU A 290 -3.27 -3.22 2.52
N GLU A 291 -4.46 -3.62 2.08
CA GLU A 291 -5.58 -4.02 2.93
C GLU A 291 -5.64 -5.53 3.11
N TYR A 292 -5.85 -5.99 4.34
CA TYR A 292 -5.95 -7.40 4.68
C TYR A 292 -7.23 -7.70 5.47
N SER A 293 -7.89 -8.82 5.15
CA SER A 293 -9.01 -9.37 5.94
C SER A 293 -8.57 -9.97 7.26
#